data_AF-A0A968XB44-F1
#
_entry.id   AF-A0A968XB44-F1
#
_cell.length_a   1.000
_cell.length_b   1.000
_cell.length_c   1.000
_cell.angle_alpha   90.00
_cell.angle_beta   90.00
_cell.angle_gamma   90.00
#
_symmetry.space_group_name_H-M   'P 1'
#
loop_
_entity.id
_entity.type
_entity.pdbx_description
1 polymer ?
#
loop_
_entity_poly.entity_id
_entity_poly.type
_entity_poly.pdbx_seq_one_letter_code
_entity_poly.pdbx_strand_id
1 'polypeptide(L)'
;MTLFFYGLERRIFNDLFKQPRSEDRDQELKEIAQEIERLLSIYKNQDRHRFYGVSLWENGSQAVKLIRLVLAPDATSTLDLFKAKEVELKLLVGQTVAQGQPLSAFLALAYCWSTMGVTVPSVAQQFPKVFQQVFAQHYQKRFGAGLVIKPGKMKFRVAYTPLNTSFANRTQTITLDDIPDISRQTGQLQPINDLVRESRYALEGYSRHLSQNPQDTDSPKALGYLPVIALQSWKSPGIDRVKTWLAEQFPTAKTRHKVILAKDILPLWTGKKGSPHITKAELKSMGNLLEALDYGLEPDGRHVQIDVPAETQIVLYRLGADRPTEPSPTYKGATLLVHLALAVASGTEQASTIEQQALLTHIPKLPGLGPTEQAKLIAHLYYLQAPTFNRLATRLEFLTGDKGELGRLLIAIAAADGPLTPSEIKHLEKAYKLLGLEEKSLYSDIHNLRTAPNPPPKPTTKPNQQTRHGHRPGQNRRIQGNLHPPRRHLHRRSPAHPPPRLKAKAKTTAKTYANLDPKHSALLKHLSQADQWDRSDLLPIAERLGLLLDGALEVINEAAFDLCDEPVLEGHDSIEIDRTVMEQLLA
;
A
#
# COMPACT_ATOMS: atom_id res chain seq x y z
N MET A 1 41.33 12.84 46.64
CA MET A 1 40.64 12.77 45.34
C MET A 1 39.21 12.25 45.49
N THR A 2 39.03 11.04 46.02
CA THR A 2 37.71 10.49 46.38
C THR A 2 36.87 11.41 47.27
N LEU A 3 37.48 12.02 48.31
CA LEU A 3 36.81 13.00 49.17
C LEU A 3 36.37 14.29 48.43
N PHE A 4 37.10 14.71 47.41
CA PHE A 4 36.73 15.89 46.61
C PHE A 4 35.53 15.57 45.71
N PHE A 5 35.55 14.41 45.04
CA PHE A 5 34.40 13.91 44.29
C PHE A 5 33.17 13.71 45.19
N TYR A 6 33.34 13.24 46.43
CA TYR A 6 32.24 13.14 47.41
C TYR A 6 31.56 14.47 47.71
N GLY A 7 32.36 15.55 47.76
CA GLY A 7 31.85 16.92 47.90
C GLY A 7 31.01 17.35 46.70
N LEU A 8 31.54 17.14 45.48
CA LEU A 8 30.81 17.43 44.24
C LEU A 8 29.52 16.61 44.13
N GLU A 9 29.58 15.32 44.42
CA GLU A 9 28.44 14.40 44.42
C GLU A 9 27.36 14.84 45.42
N ARG A 10 27.75 15.25 46.62
CA ARG A 10 26.81 15.82 47.60
C ARG A 10 26.17 17.11 47.08
N ARG A 11 26.97 18.03 46.52
CA ARG A 11 26.49 19.31 45.99
C ARG A 11 25.47 19.10 44.87
N ILE A 12 25.72 18.16 43.97
CA ILE A 12 24.77 17.83 42.88
C ILE A 12 23.48 17.24 43.46
N PHE A 13 23.57 16.13 44.19
CA PHE A 13 22.41 15.27 44.45
C PHE A 13 21.64 15.63 45.73
N ASN A 14 22.29 16.25 46.70
CA ASN A 14 21.63 16.66 47.94
C ASN A 14 21.17 18.12 47.91
N ASP A 15 21.81 18.97 47.11
CA ASP A 15 21.57 20.41 47.11
C ASP A 15 20.96 20.86 45.76
N LEU A 16 21.74 20.87 44.67
CA LEU A 16 21.33 21.49 43.39
C LEU A 16 20.14 20.82 42.71
N PHE A 17 20.04 19.48 42.76
CA PHE A 17 18.90 18.76 42.16
C PHE A 17 17.60 18.86 42.97
N LYS A 18 17.64 19.33 44.23
CA LYS A 18 16.45 19.60 45.03
C LYS A 18 15.98 21.06 44.93
N GLN A 19 16.78 21.93 44.34
CA GLN A 19 16.44 23.33 44.12
C GLN A 19 15.61 23.48 42.83
N PRO A 20 14.67 24.44 42.78
CA PRO A 20 14.02 24.83 41.54
C PRO A 20 15.04 25.21 40.47
N ARG A 21 14.72 24.97 39.20
CA ARG A 21 15.60 25.34 38.09
C ARG A 21 15.79 26.86 38.02
N SER A 22 17.05 27.30 37.98
CA SER A 22 17.46 28.71 37.79
C SER A 22 18.72 28.78 36.93
N GLU A 23 19.02 29.95 36.36
CA GLU A 23 20.25 30.15 35.57
C GLU A 23 21.52 29.88 36.39
N ASP A 24 21.58 30.38 37.62
CA ASP A 24 22.72 30.17 38.52
C ASP A 24 22.95 28.69 38.85
N ARG A 25 21.86 27.96 39.16
CA ARG A 25 21.92 26.51 39.41
C ARG A 25 22.42 25.78 38.16
N ASP A 26 21.89 26.12 37.00
CA ASP A 26 22.27 25.47 35.74
C ASP A 26 23.72 25.79 35.38
N GLN A 27 24.21 26.99 35.67
CA GLN A 27 25.61 27.38 35.49
C GLN A 27 26.54 26.62 36.43
N GLU A 28 26.20 26.52 37.72
CA GLU A 28 27.00 25.76 38.69
C GLU A 28 27.07 24.28 38.31
N LEU A 29 25.95 23.69 37.86
CA LEU A 29 25.94 22.32 37.33
C LEU A 29 26.89 22.14 36.13
N LYS A 30 26.97 23.12 35.21
CA LYS A 30 27.92 23.08 34.09
C LYS A 30 29.37 23.06 34.58
N GLU A 31 29.69 23.91 35.54
CA GLU A 31 31.04 24.01 36.12
C GLU A 31 31.42 22.71 36.85
N ILE A 32 30.50 22.15 37.64
CA ILE A 32 30.71 20.85 38.30
C ILE A 32 30.92 19.74 37.27
N ALA A 33 30.13 19.70 36.19
CA ALA A 33 30.31 18.70 35.13
C ALA A 33 31.69 18.82 34.47
N GLN A 34 32.13 20.03 34.13
CA GLN A 34 33.46 20.28 33.56
C GLN A 34 34.57 19.84 34.52
N GLU A 35 34.41 20.12 35.81
CA GLU A 35 35.37 19.72 36.83
C GLU A 35 35.45 18.19 36.96
N ILE A 36 34.30 17.49 36.99
CA ILE A 36 34.31 16.02 37.00
C ILE A 36 34.98 15.47 35.75
N GLU A 37 34.74 16.02 34.57
CA GLU A 37 35.40 15.59 33.33
C GLU A 37 36.91 15.83 33.34
N ARG A 38 37.35 16.98 33.88
CA ARG A 38 38.76 17.29 34.08
C ARG A 38 39.40 16.26 35.01
N LEU A 39 38.77 15.95 36.15
CA LEU A 39 39.23 14.91 37.07
C LEU A 39 39.32 13.55 36.36
N LEU A 40 38.27 13.13 35.65
CA LEU A 40 38.29 11.89 34.87
C LEU A 40 39.47 11.88 33.89
N SER A 41 39.69 12.94 33.13
CA SER A 41 40.79 12.99 32.15
C SER A 41 42.18 12.84 32.78
N ILE A 42 42.41 13.45 33.96
CA ILE A 42 43.69 13.41 34.67
C ILE A 42 43.97 11.99 35.16
N TYR A 43 42.94 11.31 35.67
CA TYR A 43 43.08 10.01 36.32
C TYR A 43 42.77 8.81 35.40
N LYS A 44 42.58 9.05 34.09
CA LYS A 44 42.22 8.04 33.08
C LYS A 44 43.16 6.82 33.03
N ASN A 45 44.44 7.02 33.34
CA ASN A 45 45.50 6.01 33.17
C ASN A 45 46.20 5.56 34.47
N GLN A 46 46.02 6.25 35.60
CA GLN A 46 46.78 5.93 36.83
C GLN A 46 46.07 4.94 37.77
N ASP A 47 44.73 4.80 37.70
CA ASP A 47 43.95 4.09 38.74
C ASP A 47 42.93 3.07 38.21
N ARG A 48 42.87 2.77 36.90
CA ARG A 48 41.91 1.78 36.34
C ARG A 48 42.12 0.35 36.87
N HIS A 49 43.25 0.07 37.50
CA HIS A 49 43.57 -1.24 38.11
C HIS A 49 43.24 -1.32 39.61
N ARG A 50 42.73 -0.23 40.22
CA ARG A 50 42.28 -0.20 41.63
C ARG A 50 40.76 -0.05 41.67
N PHE A 51 40.11 -0.79 42.57
CA PHE A 51 38.64 -0.81 42.74
C PHE A 51 38.01 0.60 42.77
N TYR A 52 38.64 1.54 43.50
CA TYR A 52 38.15 2.92 43.62
C TYR A 52 38.27 3.77 42.34
N GLY A 53 39.25 3.48 41.46
CA GLY A 53 39.41 4.21 40.20
C GLY A 53 38.34 3.83 39.16
N VAL A 54 37.93 2.56 39.14
CA VAL A 54 36.84 2.08 38.29
C VAL A 54 35.50 2.68 38.74
N SER A 55 35.18 2.60 40.03
CA SER A 55 33.92 3.15 40.56
C SER A 55 33.82 4.67 40.42
N LEU A 56 34.93 5.40 40.57
CA LEU A 56 34.96 6.84 40.31
C LEU A 56 34.70 7.14 38.83
N TRP A 57 35.30 6.38 37.91
CA TRP A 57 35.08 6.58 36.48
C TRP A 57 33.62 6.35 36.10
N GLU A 58 33.03 5.26 36.58
CA GLU A 58 31.63 4.92 36.34
C GLU A 58 30.69 5.98 36.93
N ASN A 59 30.83 6.31 38.21
CA ASN A 59 29.93 7.23 38.92
C ASN A 59 30.10 8.68 38.45
N GLY A 60 31.34 9.10 38.19
CA GLY A 60 31.65 10.42 37.64
C GLY A 60 31.10 10.57 36.22
N SER A 61 31.30 9.57 35.35
CA SER A 61 30.73 9.59 34.00
C SER A 61 29.20 9.62 34.03
N GLN A 62 28.58 8.87 34.95
CA GLN A 62 27.13 8.87 35.13
C GLN A 62 26.61 10.23 35.63
N ALA A 63 27.30 10.85 36.60
CA ALA A 63 26.93 12.16 37.13
C ALA A 63 27.01 13.25 36.03
N VAL A 64 28.11 13.31 35.30
CA VAL A 64 28.27 14.25 34.16
C VAL A 64 27.17 14.04 33.12
N LYS A 65 26.86 12.77 32.78
CA LYS A 65 25.83 12.46 31.80
C LYS A 65 24.44 12.92 32.26
N LEU A 66 24.09 12.68 33.52
CA LEU A 66 22.83 13.16 34.11
C LEU A 66 22.75 14.69 34.11
N ILE A 67 23.82 15.37 34.54
CA ILE A 67 23.89 16.83 34.53
C ILE A 67 23.66 17.38 33.12
N ARG A 68 24.40 16.86 32.13
CA ARG A 68 24.27 17.29 30.73
C ARG A 68 22.85 17.12 30.20
N LEU A 69 22.22 15.98 30.47
CA LEU A 69 20.85 15.74 30.05
C LEU A 69 19.88 16.72 30.71
N VAL A 70 20.02 17.00 32.01
CA VAL A 70 19.17 18.00 32.70
C VAL A 70 19.35 19.40 32.11
N LEU A 71 20.58 19.79 31.80
CA LEU A 71 20.93 21.12 31.31
C LEU A 71 20.57 21.36 29.85
N ALA A 72 20.57 20.33 29.01
CA ALA A 72 20.33 20.43 27.58
C ALA A 72 19.03 19.70 27.18
N PRO A 73 17.85 20.32 27.36
CA PRO A 73 16.57 19.68 27.02
C PRO A 73 16.40 19.43 25.52
N ASP A 74 17.17 20.11 24.66
CA ASP A 74 17.15 19.94 23.20
C ASP A 74 18.21 18.93 22.69
N ALA A 75 18.82 18.15 23.59
CA ALA A 75 19.98 17.29 23.30
C ALA A 75 19.72 16.09 22.35
N THR A 76 18.54 15.99 21.72
CA THR A 76 18.25 15.02 20.64
C THR A 76 19.35 14.97 19.58
N SER A 77 20.05 16.08 19.32
CA SER A 77 21.09 16.18 18.29
C SER A 77 22.44 15.57 18.70
N THR A 78 22.67 15.29 19.98
CA THR A 78 23.97 14.81 20.50
C THR A 78 23.95 13.35 20.97
N LEU A 79 22.75 12.82 21.25
CA LEU A 79 22.57 11.46 21.74
C LEU A 79 22.25 10.51 20.58
N ASP A 80 23.00 9.41 20.48
CA ASP A 80 22.59 8.27 19.64
C ASP A 80 21.39 7.59 20.32
N LEU A 81 20.18 8.00 19.92
CA LEU A 81 18.92 7.61 20.54
C LEU A 81 18.75 6.09 20.66
N PHE A 82 19.25 5.33 19.67
CA PHE A 82 19.10 3.88 19.63
C PHE A 82 20.17 3.12 20.42
N LYS A 83 21.18 3.82 20.94
CA LYS A 83 22.17 3.31 21.91
C LYS A 83 22.02 3.92 23.30
N ALA A 84 21.10 4.86 23.46
CA ALA A 84 20.82 5.54 24.72
C ALA A 84 20.26 4.54 25.75
N LYS A 85 20.58 4.78 27.02
CA LYS A 85 19.99 4.01 28.12
C LYS A 85 18.55 4.45 28.36
N GLU A 86 17.73 3.56 28.93
CA GLU A 86 16.32 3.81 29.23
C GLU A 86 16.09 5.11 30.00
N VAL A 87 16.90 5.36 31.04
CA VAL A 87 16.82 6.58 31.86
C VAL A 87 17.04 7.84 31.03
N GLU A 88 17.92 7.77 30.03
CA GLU A 88 18.27 8.92 29.17
C GLU A 88 17.13 9.24 28.22
N LEU A 89 16.50 8.20 27.65
CA LEU A 89 15.32 8.34 26.79
C LEU A 89 14.11 8.85 27.57
N LYS A 90 13.86 8.35 28.79
CA LYS A 90 12.78 8.86 29.65
C LYS A 90 12.97 10.32 30.01
N LEU A 91 14.21 10.72 30.32
CA LEU A 91 14.54 12.10 30.64
C LEU A 91 14.29 13.02 29.43
N LEU A 92 14.81 12.66 28.26
CA LEU A 92 14.67 13.44 27.02
C LEU A 92 13.20 13.57 26.59
N VAL A 93 12.44 12.48 26.64
CA VAL A 93 11.00 12.50 26.37
C VAL A 93 10.26 13.34 27.41
N GLY A 94 10.59 13.19 28.70
CA GLY A 94 10.00 14.01 29.76
C GLY A 94 10.23 15.50 29.55
N GLN A 95 11.45 15.91 29.17
CA GLN A 95 11.78 17.30 28.85
C GLN A 95 10.99 17.81 27.64
N THR A 96 10.91 17.02 26.57
CA THR A 96 10.14 17.38 25.38
C THR A 96 8.66 17.61 25.72
N VAL A 97 8.10 16.75 26.58
CA VAL A 97 6.72 16.88 27.08
C VAL A 97 6.53 18.08 28.01
N ALA A 98 7.49 18.37 28.89
CA ALA A 98 7.45 19.54 29.78
C ALA A 98 7.41 20.86 28.98
N GLN A 99 8.13 20.92 27.86
CA GLN A 99 8.14 22.06 26.94
C GLN A 99 6.91 22.13 26.01
N GLY A 100 6.04 21.12 26.03
CA GLY A 100 4.90 21.01 25.11
C GLY A 100 5.29 20.81 23.65
N GLN A 101 6.53 20.35 23.38
CA GLN A 101 7.04 20.11 22.03
C GLN A 101 6.57 18.75 21.49
N PRO A 102 6.41 18.61 20.17
CA PRO A 102 6.10 17.32 19.56
C PRO A 102 7.29 16.36 19.66
N LEU A 103 7.04 15.09 19.96
CA LEU A 103 8.06 14.05 19.87
C LEU A 103 8.47 13.87 18.41
N SER A 104 9.77 13.78 18.15
CA SER A 104 10.27 13.37 16.83
C SER A 104 10.05 11.87 16.62
N ALA A 105 9.94 11.43 15.36
CA ALA A 105 9.72 10.02 15.04
C ALA A 105 10.78 9.09 15.65
N PHE A 106 12.07 9.46 15.55
CA PHE A 106 13.15 8.63 16.08
C PHE A 106 13.19 8.62 17.61
N LEU A 107 12.86 9.73 18.27
CA LEU A 107 12.75 9.78 19.73
C LEU A 107 11.60 8.90 20.23
N ALA A 108 10.43 9.01 19.59
CA ALA A 108 9.27 8.17 19.89
C ALA A 108 9.58 6.68 19.73
N LEU A 109 10.24 6.30 18.63
CA LEU A 109 10.62 4.90 18.37
C LEU A 109 11.64 4.37 19.38
N ALA A 110 12.72 5.12 19.63
CA ALA A 110 13.76 4.73 20.57
C ALA A 110 13.20 4.58 22.00
N TYR A 111 12.36 5.51 22.42
CA TYR A 111 11.67 5.45 23.70
C TYR A 111 10.81 4.18 23.82
N CYS A 112 9.99 3.86 22.81
CA CYS A 112 9.16 2.66 22.82
C CYS A 112 9.97 1.36 22.90
N TRP A 113 11.09 1.26 22.19
CA TRP A 113 11.97 0.08 22.27
C TRP A 113 12.64 -0.09 23.63
N SER A 114 12.95 1.02 24.31
CA SER A 114 13.67 0.96 25.57
C SER A 114 12.79 0.82 26.80
N THR A 115 11.57 1.36 26.81
CA THR A 115 10.83 1.60 28.07
C THR A 115 9.53 0.82 28.19
N MET A 116 8.92 0.40 27.07
CA MET A 116 7.52 -0.05 27.06
C MET A 116 7.34 -1.56 27.20
N GLY A 117 8.40 -2.33 27.48
CA GLY A 117 8.34 -3.80 27.45
C GLY A 117 7.91 -4.35 26.08
N VAL A 118 7.93 -3.51 25.04
CA VAL A 118 7.58 -3.87 23.67
C VAL A 118 8.75 -4.66 23.12
N THR A 119 8.52 -5.94 22.81
CA THR A 119 9.50 -6.74 22.11
C THR A 119 9.79 -6.10 20.76
N VAL A 120 11.03 -5.64 20.58
CA VAL A 120 11.52 -5.13 19.29
C VAL A 120 11.25 -6.21 18.24
N PRO A 121 10.46 -5.92 17.18
CA PRO A 121 10.17 -6.92 16.15
C PRO A 121 11.47 -7.49 15.56
N SER A 122 11.50 -8.79 15.26
CA SER A 122 12.68 -9.44 14.65
C SER A 122 13.14 -8.71 13.38
N VAL A 123 12.21 -8.23 12.57
CA VAL A 123 12.47 -7.43 11.38
C VAL A 123 13.20 -6.12 11.70
N ALA A 124 12.86 -5.46 12.80
CA ALA A 124 13.55 -4.25 13.24
C ALA A 124 14.97 -4.53 13.75
N GLN A 125 15.21 -5.71 14.32
CA GLN A 125 16.55 -6.14 14.73
C GLN A 125 17.43 -6.49 13.51
N GLN A 126 16.86 -7.18 12.53
CA GLN A 126 17.56 -7.58 11.31
C GLN A 126 17.81 -6.39 10.37
N PHE A 127 16.86 -5.46 10.25
CA PHE A 127 16.91 -4.35 9.30
C PHE A 127 16.61 -3.01 10.00
N PRO A 128 17.45 -2.57 10.96
CA PRO A 128 17.13 -1.43 11.82
C PRO A 128 16.96 -0.12 11.04
N LYS A 129 17.81 0.14 10.04
CA LYS A 129 17.74 1.36 9.22
C LYS A 129 16.47 1.42 8.38
N VAL A 130 16.12 0.31 7.72
CA VAL A 130 14.88 0.20 6.91
C VAL A 130 13.67 0.42 7.80
N PHE A 131 13.63 -0.26 8.95
CA PHE A 131 12.51 -0.17 9.88
C PHE A 131 12.34 1.27 10.41
N GLN A 132 13.43 1.92 10.80
CA GLN A 132 13.42 3.30 11.27
C GLN A 132 12.86 4.27 10.22
N GLN A 133 13.19 4.09 8.94
CA GLN A 133 12.68 4.93 7.85
C GLN A 133 11.18 4.69 7.59
N VAL A 134 10.76 3.43 7.47
CA VAL A 134 9.34 3.07 7.29
C VAL A 134 8.51 3.61 8.45
N PHE A 135 9.01 3.45 9.68
CA PHE A 135 8.37 4.01 10.87
C PHE A 135 8.27 5.53 10.80
N ALA A 136 9.37 6.23 10.49
CA ALA A 136 9.37 7.69 10.42
C ALA A 136 8.37 8.24 9.39
N GLN A 137 8.17 7.51 8.29
CA GLN A 137 7.22 7.88 7.25
C GLN A 137 5.76 7.68 7.69
N HIS A 138 5.44 6.52 8.26
CA HIS A 138 4.11 6.30 8.83
C HIS A 138 3.83 7.32 9.94
N TYR A 139 4.84 7.66 10.74
CA TYR A 139 4.78 8.67 11.78
C TYR A 139 4.47 10.07 11.22
N GLN A 140 5.20 10.50 10.20
CA GLN A 140 4.97 11.79 9.54
C GLN A 140 3.60 11.86 8.88
N LYS A 141 3.15 10.80 8.21
CA LYS A 141 1.81 10.74 7.60
C LYS A 141 0.70 10.86 8.64
N ARG A 142 0.90 10.28 9.83
CA ARG A 142 -0.13 10.23 10.88
C ARG A 142 -0.12 11.45 11.81
N PHE A 143 1.06 12.01 12.11
CA PHE A 143 1.24 13.05 13.12
C PHE A 143 1.85 14.35 12.58
N GLY A 144 2.20 14.43 11.29
CA GLY A 144 2.77 15.63 10.69
C GLY A 144 4.07 16.04 11.39
N ALA A 145 4.03 17.20 12.06
CA ALA A 145 5.15 17.75 12.83
C ALA A 145 5.52 16.92 14.07
N GLY A 146 4.64 16.02 14.53
CA GLY A 146 4.92 15.01 15.55
C GLY A 146 3.85 14.91 16.64
N LEU A 147 4.01 13.93 17.52
CA LEU A 147 3.02 13.63 18.56
C LEU A 147 3.27 14.48 19.81
N VAL A 148 2.32 15.35 20.14
CA VAL A 148 2.34 16.12 21.40
C VAL A 148 1.67 15.30 22.50
N ILE A 149 2.41 14.99 23.56
CA ILE A 149 1.92 14.25 24.72
C ILE A 149 1.60 15.25 25.84
N LYS A 150 0.45 15.08 26.51
CA LYS A 150 0.09 15.90 27.67
C LYS A 150 0.81 15.42 28.93
N PRO A 151 1.41 16.32 29.74
CA PRO A 151 2.10 15.94 30.96
C PRO A 151 1.14 15.30 31.98
N GLY A 152 1.65 14.32 32.72
CA GLY A 152 0.92 13.64 33.79
C GLY A 152 1.32 14.15 35.17
N LYS A 153 0.71 13.59 36.22
CA LYS A 153 1.04 13.93 37.61
C LYS A 153 2.35 13.32 38.12
N MET A 154 2.84 12.27 37.45
CA MET A 154 4.07 11.60 37.87
C MET A 154 5.30 12.42 37.49
N LYS A 155 6.24 12.53 38.44
CA LYS A 155 7.53 13.19 38.25
C LYS A 155 8.60 12.16 37.93
N PHE A 156 9.55 12.55 37.09
CA PHE A 156 10.66 11.71 36.69
C PHE A 156 11.59 11.44 37.87
N ARG A 157 12.00 10.18 38.01
CA ARG A 157 12.88 9.72 39.09
C ARG A 157 14.04 8.94 38.53
N VAL A 158 15.25 9.24 39.02
CA VAL A 158 16.49 8.55 38.64
C VAL A 158 17.10 7.90 39.87
N ALA A 159 17.45 6.63 39.74
CA ALA A 159 18.29 5.95 40.72
C ALA A 159 19.76 6.27 40.47
N TYR A 160 20.46 6.69 41.52
CA TYR A 160 21.90 6.97 41.50
C TYR A 160 22.57 6.31 42.69
N THR A 161 23.66 5.59 42.47
CA THR A 161 24.42 4.93 43.53
C THR A 161 25.67 5.75 43.79
N PRO A 162 25.69 6.59 44.83
CA PRO A 162 26.82 7.47 45.08
C PRO A 162 28.05 6.67 45.52
N LEU A 163 29.24 7.20 45.19
CA LEU A 163 30.49 6.70 45.75
C LEU A 163 30.64 7.16 47.21
N ASN A 164 30.09 8.33 47.54
CA ASN A 164 30.10 8.89 48.88
C ASN A 164 29.26 8.03 49.84
N THR A 165 29.92 7.43 50.82
CA THR A 165 29.28 6.55 51.81
C THR A 165 28.48 7.29 52.88
N SER A 166 28.53 8.63 52.94
CA SER A 166 27.71 9.43 53.86
C SER A 166 26.23 9.48 53.47
N PHE A 167 25.88 9.02 52.27
CA PHE A 167 24.49 8.86 51.88
C PHE A 167 23.86 7.67 52.62
N ALA A 168 22.75 7.92 53.33
CA ALA A 168 22.12 6.93 54.22
C ALA A 168 21.67 5.64 53.51
N ASN A 169 21.35 5.73 52.22
CA ASN A 169 20.98 4.59 51.37
C ASN A 169 22.04 4.39 50.29
N ARG A 170 22.36 3.11 50.00
CA ARG A 170 23.29 2.73 48.91
C ARG A 170 22.88 3.27 47.55
N THR A 171 21.59 3.45 47.30
CA THR A 171 21.07 4.08 46.09
C THR A 171 20.12 5.21 46.47
N GLN A 172 20.41 6.39 45.97
CA GLN A 172 19.59 7.59 46.10
C GLN A 172 18.58 7.66 44.96
N THR A 173 17.34 8.06 45.28
CA THR A 173 16.34 8.37 44.26
C THR A 173 16.24 9.88 44.12
N ILE A 174 16.67 10.39 42.98
CA ILE A 174 16.61 11.80 42.64
C ILE A 174 15.29 12.04 41.91
N THR A 175 14.49 13.00 42.38
CA THR A 175 13.26 13.42 41.69
C THR A 175 13.52 14.73 40.97
N LEU A 176 13.16 14.79 39.69
CA LEU A 176 13.22 16.03 38.90
C LEU A 176 11.80 16.56 38.74
N ASP A 177 11.41 17.52 39.58
CA ASP A 177 10.01 17.97 39.70
C ASP A 177 9.48 18.68 38.45
N ASP A 178 10.34 19.29 37.65
CA ASP A 178 9.95 19.96 36.41
C ASP A 178 9.77 18.99 35.23
N ILE A 179 10.09 17.71 35.42
CA ILE A 179 10.13 16.72 34.34
C ILE A 179 9.07 15.65 34.59
N PRO A 180 8.04 15.54 33.73
CA PRO A 180 7.02 14.51 33.85
C PRO A 180 7.57 13.13 33.48
N ASP A 181 7.14 12.10 34.22
CA ASP A 181 7.31 10.71 33.82
C ASP A 181 6.05 10.23 33.07
N ILE A 182 6.22 9.88 31.80
CA ILE A 182 5.13 9.40 30.95
C ILE A 182 5.06 7.87 30.85
N SER A 183 5.91 7.13 31.57
CA SER A 183 6.01 5.65 31.49
C SER A 183 4.66 4.95 31.76
N ARG A 184 3.77 5.56 32.55
CA ARG A 184 2.43 5.01 32.85
C ARG A 184 1.31 5.52 31.94
N GLN A 185 1.62 6.36 30.96
CA GLN A 185 0.62 6.97 30.07
C GLN A 185 0.41 6.14 28.80
N THR A 186 0.12 4.84 28.98
CA THR A 186 -0.02 3.88 27.88
C THR A 186 -1.01 4.33 26.80
N GLY A 187 -2.11 5.01 27.19
CA GLY A 187 -3.10 5.53 26.24
C GLY A 187 -2.56 6.59 25.27
N GLN A 188 -1.69 7.50 25.72
CA GLN A 188 -1.10 8.53 24.84
C GLN A 188 0.04 7.96 23.97
N LEU A 189 0.65 6.86 24.42
CA LEU A 189 1.72 6.16 23.71
C LEU A 189 1.22 5.07 22.75
N GLN A 190 -0.04 4.63 22.91
CA GLN A 190 -0.63 3.57 22.08
C GLN A 190 -0.56 3.86 20.57
N PRO A 191 -0.79 5.09 20.08
CA PRO A 191 -0.64 5.40 18.66
C PRO A 191 0.76 5.14 18.11
N ILE A 192 1.82 5.28 18.94
CA ILE A 192 3.20 4.95 18.55
C ILE A 192 3.36 3.43 18.43
N ASN A 193 2.80 2.66 19.36
CA ASN A 193 2.85 1.19 19.31
C ASN A 193 2.09 0.63 18.09
N ASP A 194 0.96 1.23 17.74
CA ASP A 194 0.21 0.87 16.54
C ASP A 194 1.06 1.10 15.28
N LEU A 195 1.81 2.21 15.22
CA LEU A 195 2.76 2.47 14.13
C LEU A 195 3.90 1.44 14.10
N VAL A 196 4.48 1.06 15.24
CA VAL A 196 5.51 -0.01 15.26
C VAL A 196 4.96 -1.30 14.65
N ARG A 197 3.71 -1.66 14.94
CA ARG A 197 3.05 -2.83 14.36
C ARG A 197 2.79 -2.65 12.86
N GLU A 198 2.30 -1.49 12.41
CA GLU A 198 2.09 -1.19 10.99
C GLU A 198 3.41 -1.24 10.19
N SER A 199 4.49 -0.66 10.72
CA SER A 199 5.82 -0.69 10.09
C SER A 199 6.40 -2.10 10.02
N ARG A 200 6.12 -2.95 11.02
CA ARG A 200 6.45 -4.38 10.94
C ARG A 200 5.72 -5.04 9.78
N TYR A 201 4.40 -4.88 9.69
CA TYR A 201 3.60 -5.50 8.62
C TYR A 201 4.06 -5.06 7.23
N ALA A 202 4.40 -3.78 7.08
CA ALA A 202 4.94 -3.24 5.84
C ALA A 202 6.26 -3.90 5.39
N LEU A 203 7.01 -4.51 6.31
CA LEU A 203 8.29 -5.16 6.03
C LEU A 203 8.23 -6.70 6.05
N GLU A 204 7.06 -7.30 6.28
CA GLU A 204 6.93 -8.77 6.32
C GLU A 204 7.26 -9.41 4.97
N GLY A 205 6.88 -8.79 3.84
CA GLY A 205 7.23 -9.28 2.51
C GLY A 205 8.74 -9.35 2.28
N TYR A 206 9.45 -8.28 2.65
CA TYR A 206 10.91 -8.20 2.56
C TYR A 206 11.59 -9.22 3.48
N SER A 207 11.18 -9.28 4.75
CA SER A 207 11.74 -10.23 5.73
C SER A 207 11.51 -11.69 5.33
N ARG A 208 10.32 -12.02 4.82
CA ARG A 208 9.99 -13.38 4.36
C ARG A 208 10.84 -13.77 3.15
N HIS A 209 11.03 -12.87 2.18
CA HIS A 209 11.87 -13.12 1.01
C HIS A 209 13.31 -13.42 1.43
N LEU A 210 13.89 -12.61 2.32
CA LEU A 210 15.27 -12.78 2.77
C LEU A 210 15.48 -13.97 3.71
N SER A 211 14.46 -14.38 4.45
CA SER A 211 14.53 -15.62 5.24
C SER A 211 14.71 -16.85 4.34
N GLN A 212 14.19 -16.81 3.12
CA GLN A 212 14.33 -17.88 2.12
C GLN A 212 15.54 -17.66 1.21
N ASN A 213 15.95 -16.40 0.99
CA ASN A 213 17.03 -16.00 0.11
C ASN A 213 17.97 -15.00 0.81
N PRO A 214 18.83 -15.43 1.74
CA PRO A 214 19.65 -14.51 2.54
C PRO A 214 20.63 -13.64 1.74
N GLN A 215 21.01 -14.09 0.53
CA GLN A 215 21.93 -13.39 -0.35
C GLN A 215 21.27 -12.27 -1.17
N ASP A 216 19.93 -12.21 -1.18
CA ASP A 216 19.16 -11.28 -2.02
C ASP A 216 18.97 -9.90 -1.38
N THR A 217 19.66 -9.58 -0.28
CA THR A 217 19.45 -8.33 0.51
C THR A 217 19.40 -7.05 -0.33
N ASP A 218 20.21 -7.01 -1.40
CA ASP A 218 20.34 -5.88 -2.33
C ASP A 218 19.82 -6.19 -3.75
N SER A 219 19.06 -7.28 -3.94
CA SER A 219 18.49 -7.60 -5.25
C SER A 219 17.27 -6.73 -5.56
N PRO A 220 17.03 -6.33 -6.83
CA PRO A 220 15.83 -5.58 -7.21
C PRO A 220 14.54 -6.28 -6.76
N LYS A 221 14.47 -7.61 -6.88
CA LYS A 221 13.35 -8.41 -6.39
C LYS A 221 13.09 -8.26 -4.90
N ALA A 222 14.13 -8.33 -4.07
CA ALA A 222 13.98 -8.13 -2.64
C ALA A 222 13.55 -6.70 -2.33
N LEU A 223 14.24 -5.72 -2.92
CA LEU A 223 13.99 -4.30 -2.69
C LEU A 223 12.58 -3.89 -3.09
N GLY A 224 11.98 -4.48 -4.13
CA GLY A 224 10.57 -4.21 -4.49
C GLY A 224 9.52 -4.70 -3.49
N TYR A 225 9.90 -5.48 -2.47
CA TYR A 225 9.02 -5.73 -1.32
C TYR A 225 9.03 -4.63 -0.28
N LEU A 226 9.96 -3.66 -0.36
CA LEU A 226 9.96 -2.50 0.52
C LEU A 226 8.85 -1.52 0.09
N PRO A 227 8.28 -0.78 1.05
CA PRO A 227 7.35 0.31 0.73
C PRO A 227 8.01 1.35 -0.20
N VAL A 228 7.25 1.82 -1.20
CA VAL A 228 7.67 2.81 -2.21
C VAL A 228 8.40 4.01 -1.57
N ILE A 229 7.84 4.51 -0.47
CA ILE A 229 8.37 5.68 0.20
C ILE A 229 9.72 5.42 0.90
N ALA A 230 9.98 4.19 1.37
CA ALA A 230 11.29 3.82 1.91
C ALA A 230 12.34 3.79 0.79
N LEU A 231 11.95 3.24 -0.37
CA LEU A 231 12.81 3.13 -1.55
C LEU A 231 13.27 4.48 -2.11
N GLN A 232 12.45 5.53 -2.06
CA GLN A 232 12.80 6.87 -2.55
C GLN A 232 14.05 7.46 -1.90
N SER A 233 14.32 7.11 -0.64
CA SER A 233 15.49 7.59 0.12
C SER A 233 16.62 6.57 0.23
N TRP A 234 16.39 5.34 -0.24
CA TRP A 234 17.31 4.22 -0.10
C TRP A 234 18.40 4.28 -1.17
N LYS A 235 19.66 4.17 -0.74
CA LYS A 235 20.81 4.05 -1.64
C LYS A 235 21.25 2.61 -1.67
N SER A 236 21.26 2.00 -2.85
CA SER A 236 21.53 0.58 -3.04
C SER A 236 22.06 0.33 -4.46
N PRO A 237 23.12 -0.48 -4.62
CA PRO A 237 23.57 -0.95 -5.93
C PRO A 237 22.48 -1.68 -6.74
N GLY A 238 21.57 -2.40 -6.07
CA GLY A 238 20.36 -2.97 -6.67
C GLY A 238 19.46 -1.93 -7.33
N ILE A 239 19.17 -0.84 -6.62
CA ILE A 239 18.39 0.27 -7.17
C ILE A 239 19.13 0.95 -8.32
N ASP A 240 20.43 1.18 -8.17
CA ASP A 240 21.24 1.85 -9.19
C ASP A 240 21.32 1.03 -10.49
N ARG A 241 21.38 -0.31 -10.41
CA ARG A 241 21.26 -1.20 -11.57
C ARG A 241 19.94 -1.02 -12.32
N VAL A 242 18.82 -0.93 -11.60
CA VAL A 242 17.50 -0.71 -12.21
C VAL A 242 17.43 0.68 -12.85
N LYS A 243 17.97 1.71 -12.20
CA LYS A 243 18.05 3.08 -12.78
C LYS A 243 18.85 3.11 -14.08
N THR A 244 20.00 2.46 -14.12
CA THR A 244 20.83 2.38 -15.34
C THR A 244 20.08 1.70 -16.47
N TRP A 245 19.45 0.55 -16.19
CA TRP A 245 18.67 -0.16 -17.20
C TRP A 245 17.46 0.67 -17.68
N LEU A 246 16.76 1.39 -16.79
CA LEU A 246 15.69 2.29 -17.17
C LEU A 246 16.20 3.46 -18.04
N ALA A 247 17.39 3.98 -17.79
CA ALA A 247 17.99 5.02 -18.62
C ALA A 247 18.27 4.51 -20.05
N GLU A 248 18.64 3.24 -20.22
CA GLU A 248 18.80 2.60 -21.53
C GLU A 248 17.46 2.43 -22.26
N GLN A 249 16.39 2.06 -21.53
CA GLN A 249 15.05 1.93 -22.11
C GLN A 249 14.42 3.28 -22.47
N PHE A 250 14.81 4.35 -21.76
CA PHE A 250 14.27 5.70 -21.91
C PHE A 250 15.40 6.74 -22.16
N PRO A 251 16.08 6.68 -23.32
CA PRO A 251 17.28 7.49 -23.58
C PRO A 251 16.99 9.00 -23.71
N THR A 252 15.72 9.37 -23.92
CA THR A 252 15.30 10.77 -24.03
C THR A 252 14.11 11.05 -23.14
N ALA A 253 13.97 12.31 -22.70
CA ALA A 253 12.79 12.77 -21.96
C ALA A 253 11.49 12.72 -22.80
N LYS A 254 11.59 12.59 -24.13
CA LYS A 254 10.45 12.46 -25.03
C LYS A 254 9.86 11.04 -25.03
N THR A 255 10.66 10.03 -24.70
CA THR A 255 10.19 8.64 -24.58
C THR A 255 9.28 8.53 -23.35
N ARG A 256 7.96 8.42 -23.57
CA ARG A 256 6.96 8.35 -22.49
C ARG A 256 6.64 6.93 -22.06
N HIS A 257 6.72 5.97 -22.99
CA HIS A 257 6.48 4.56 -22.77
C HIS A 257 7.45 3.71 -23.60
N LYS A 258 7.58 2.44 -23.24
CA LYS A 258 8.38 1.43 -23.94
C LYS A 258 7.68 0.07 -23.82
N VAL A 259 7.38 -0.54 -24.97
CA VAL A 259 6.93 -1.94 -25.04
C VAL A 259 8.17 -2.83 -25.09
N ILE A 260 8.21 -3.84 -24.22
CA ILE A 260 9.29 -4.84 -24.13
C ILE A 260 8.68 -6.23 -23.92
N LEU A 261 9.48 -7.29 -24.02
CA LEU A 261 9.05 -8.62 -23.61
C LEU A 261 9.37 -8.85 -22.13
N ALA A 262 8.55 -9.63 -21.44
CA ALA A 262 8.75 -9.97 -20.04
C ALA A 262 10.14 -10.61 -19.77
N LYS A 263 10.65 -11.39 -20.72
CA LYS A 263 12.00 -11.99 -20.66
C LYS A 263 13.14 -10.97 -20.60
N ASP A 264 12.93 -9.74 -21.06
CA ASP A 264 13.99 -8.72 -21.12
C ASP A 264 14.25 -8.09 -19.74
N ILE A 265 13.23 -8.03 -18.87
CA ILE A 265 13.35 -7.50 -17.50
C ILE A 265 13.66 -8.59 -16.46
N LEU A 266 13.29 -9.84 -16.73
CA LEU A 266 13.46 -10.97 -15.79
C LEU A 266 14.91 -11.18 -15.29
N PRO A 267 15.97 -11.11 -16.11
CA PRO A 267 17.35 -11.24 -15.65
C PRO A 267 17.78 -10.14 -14.71
N LEU A 268 17.35 -8.89 -14.96
CA LEU A 268 17.61 -7.76 -14.08
C LEU A 268 16.95 -7.99 -12.71
N TRP A 269 15.72 -8.52 -12.71
CA TRP A 269 14.94 -8.66 -11.49
C TRP A 269 15.37 -9.84 -10.62
N THR A 270 15.53 -11.01 -11.24
CA THR A 270 15.75 -12.28 -10.54
C THR A 270 17.22 -12.64 -10.42
N GLY A 271 18.11 -11.99 -11.17
CA GLY A 271 19.50 -12.40 -11.32
C GLY A 271 19.70 -13.72 -12.07
N LYS A 272 18.61 -14.35 -12.55
CA LYS A 272 18.61 -15.64 -13.24
C LYS A 272 18.20 -15.44 -14.70
N LYS A 273 18.85 -16.17 -15.61
CA LYS A 273 18.43 -16.23 -17.01
C LYS A 273 17.42 -17.37 -17.20
N GLY A 274 16.46 -17.18 -18.09
CA GLY A 274 15.55 -18.25 -18.54
C GLY A 274 14.36 -18.53 -17.62
N SER A 275 13.94 -17.59 -16.77
CA SER A 275 12.64 -17.72 -16.08
C SER A 275 11.49 -17.75 -17.10
N PRO A 276 10.56 -18.73 -17.01
CA PRO A 276 9.50 -18.90 -18.01
C PRO A 276 8.36 -17.88 -17.90
N HIS A 277 8.21 -17.21 -16.75
CA HIS A 277 7.20 -16.19 -16.50
C HIS A 277 7.66 -15.24 -15.37
N ILE A 278 7.05 -14.06 -15.30
CA ILE A 278 7.05 -13.18 -14.14
C ILE A 278 5.89 -13.62 -13.26
N THR A 279 6.17 -14.04 -12.03
CA THR A 279 5.12 -14.42 -11.07
C THR A 279 4.33 -13.20 -10.59
N LYS A 280 3.09 -13.37 -10.14
CA LYS A 280 2.27 -12.30 -9.55
C LYS A 280 2.98 -11.52 -8.43
N ALA A 281 3.78 -12.22 -7.61
CA ALA A 281 4.53 -11.60 -6.52
C ALA A 281 5.72 -10.76 -7.05
N GLU A 282 6.39 -11.23 -8.10
CA GLU A 282 7.44 -10.48 -8.78
C GLU A 282 6.88 -9.26 -9.50
N LEU A 283 5.73 -9.40 -10.17
CA LEU A 283 5.05 -8.30 -10.84
C LEU A 283 4.63 -7.20 -9.86
N LYS A 284 4.12 -7.58 -8.68
CA LYS A 284 3.83 -6.65 -7.59
C LYS A 284 5.09 -5.95 -7.06
N SER A 285 6.17 -6.71 -6.86
CA SER A 285 7.48 -6.19 -6.44
C SER A 285 8.05 -5.20 -7.48
N MET A 286 7.92 -5.51 -8.78
CA MET A 286 8.24 -4.62 -9.89
C MET A 286 7.48 -3.31 -9.82
N GLY A 287 6.15 -3.37 -9.68
CA GLY A 287 5.32 -2.17 -9.57
C GLY A 287 5.75 -1.23 -8.46
N ASN A 288 6.07 -1.77 -7.27
CA ASN A 288 6.54 -0.96 -6.14
C ASN A 288 7.90 -0.28 -6.39
N LEU A 289 8.89 -1.04 -6.86
CA LEU A 289 10.24 -0.49 -7.08
C LEU A 289 10.26 0.49 -8.25
N LEU A 290 9.53 0.20 -9.33
CA LEU A 290 9.42 1.11 -10.47
C LEU A 290 8.71 2.41 -10.08
N GLU A 291 7.65 2.35 -9.25
CA GLU A 291 6.97 3.56 -8.78
C GLU A 291 7.91 4.47 -7.97
N ALA A 292 8.74 3.87 -7.11
CA ALA A 292 9.74 4.61 -6.34
C ALA A 292 10.79 5.31 -7.23
N LEU A 293 10.92 4.86 -8.48
CA LEU A 293 11.81 5.41 -9.49
C LEU A 293 11.09 6.27 -10.54
N ASP A 294 9.82 6.61 -10.32
CA ASP A 294 8.97 7.41 -11.21
C ASP A 294 8.60 6.72 -12.53
N TYR A 295 8.52 5.39 -12.52
CA TYR A 295 8.04 4.58 -13.63
C TYR A 295 6.87 3.69 -13.20
N GLY A 296 6.02 3.35 -14.16
CA GLY A 296 4.99 2.34 -14.01
C GLY A 296 5.26 1.15 -14.93
N LEU A 297 4.56 0.05 -14.63
CA LEU A 297 4.58 -1.18 -15.40
C LEU A 297 3.13 -1.62 -15.63
N GLU A 298 2.83 -2.00 -16.87
CA GLU A 298 1.57 -2.61 -17.23
C GLU A 298 1.83 -3.98 -17.90
N PRO A 299 1.22 -5.08 -17.41
CA PRO A 299 0.19 -5.12 -16.38
C PRO A 299 0.76 -4.86 -14.97
N ASP A 300 0.01 -4.12 -14.15
CA ASP A 300 0.45 -3.77 -12.79
C ASP A 300 0.01 -4.83 -11.77
N GLY A 301 0.96 -5.62 -11.26
CA GLY A 301 0.71 -6.72 -10.31
C GLY A 301 0.13 -6.30 -8.94
N ARG A 302 -0.03 -5.00 -8.68
CA ARG A 302 -0.78 -4.49 -7.52
C ARG A 302 -2.29 -4.48 -7.78
N HIS A 303 -2.69 -4.45 -9.04
CA HIS A 303 -4.08 -4.40 -9.51
C HIS A 303 -4.52 -5.70 -10.20
N VAL A 304 -3.57 -6.49 -10.72
CA VAL A 304 -3.85 -7.79 -11.35
C VAL A 304 -3.23 -8.95 -10.56
N GLN A 305 -3.82 -10.14 -10.67
CA GLN A 305 -3.35 -11.37 -10.00
C GLN A 305 -2.98 -12.45 -11.03
N ILE A 306 -2.18 -12.07 -12.03
CA ILE A 306 -1.76 -12.96 -13.12
C ILE A 306 -0.26 -13.23 -13.06
N ASP A 307 0.15 -14.38 -13.60
CA ASP A 307 1.52 -14.61 -14.01
C ASP A 307 1.68 -14.17 -15.47
N VAL A 308 2.81 -13.57 -15.82
CA VAL A 308 3.06 -13.04 -17.17
C VAL A 308 4.12 -13.92 -17.86
N PRO A 309 3.77 -14.70 -18.90
CA PRO A 309 4.73 -15.50 -19.64
C PRO A 309 5.90 -14.68 -20.20
N ALA A 310 7.08 -15.29 -20.30
CA ALA A 310 8.31 -14.61 -20.70
C ALA A 310 8.23 -13.97 -22.11
N GLU A 311 7.43 -14.55 -23.00
CA GLU A 311 7.22 -14.06 -24.37
C GLU A 311 6.05 -13.07 -24.49
N THR A 312 5.40 -12.72 -23.39
CA THR A 312 4.32 -11.72 -23.37
C THR A 312 4.90 -10.30 -23.32
N GLN A 313 4.27 -9.39 -24.06
CA GLN A 313 4.61 -7.98 -24.00
C GLN A 313 4.18 -7.35 -22.68
N ILE A 314 5.03 -6.47 -22.17
CA ILE A 314 4.75 -5.59 -21.03
C ILE A 314 5.14 -4.16 -21.41
N VAL A 315 4.53 -3.20 -20.75
CA VAL A 315 4.71 -1.78 -21.09
C VAL A 315 5.22 -1.02 -19.88
N LEU A 316 6.41 -0.45 -20.03
CA LEU A 316 6.97 0.50 -19.08
C LEU A 316 6.55 1.91 -19.47
N TYR A 317 6.29 2.76 -18.49
CA TYR A 317 5.95 4.16 -18.74
C TYR A 317 6.47 5.09 -17.64
N ARG A 318 6.64 6.36 -17.96
CA ARG A 318 7.00 7.39 -16.97
C ARG A 318 5.77 7.85 -16.21
N LEU A 319 5.84 7.90 -14.88
CA LEU A 319 4.79 8.47 -14.05
C LEU A 319 4.78 9.99 -14.16
N GLY A 320 3.59 10.58 -14.06
CA GLY A 320 3.38 12.02 -13.94
C GLY A 320 3.68 12.52 -12.54
N ALA A 321 3.59 13.84 -12.35
CA ALA A 321 3.80 14.48 -11.05
C ALA A 321 2.67 14.17 -10.04
N ASP A 322 1.47 13.89 -10.55
CA ASP A 322 0.31 13.44 -9.79
C ASP A 322 0.43 11.96 -9.43
N ARG A 323 0.34 11.60 -8.14
CA ARG A 323 0.41 10.20 -7.69
C ARG A 323 -0.85 9.83 -6.92
N PRO A 324 -1.96 9.52 -7.62
CA PRO A 324 -3.16 9.09 -6.95
C PRO A 324 -2.90 7.76 -6.23
N THR A 325 -3.30 7.67 -4.95
CA THR A 325 -3.11 6.45 -4.15
C THR A 325 -4.04 5.32 -4.60
N GLU A 326 -5.18 5.67 -5.20
CA GLU A 326 -6.15 4.73 -5.76
C GLU A 326 -6.60 5.22 -7.15
N PRO A 327 -6.92 4.30 -8.08
CA PRO A 327 -7.45 4.67 -9.38
C PRO A 327 -8.75 5.46 -9.28
N SER A 328 -8.82 6.61 -9.92
CA SER A 328 -10.00 7.48 -9.91
C SER A 328 -11.21 6.80 -10.59
N PRO A 329 -12.46 7.19 -10.25
CA PRO A 329 -13.64 6.73 -10.98
C PRO A 329 -13.55 7.06 -12.48
N THR A 330 -13.00 8.24 -12.82
CA THR A 330 -12.77 8.68 -14.19
C THR A 330 -11.80 7.76 -14.94
N TYR A 331 -10.70 7.34 -14.29
CA TYR A 331 -9.78 6.36 -14.86
C TYR A 331 -10.43 5.00 -15.10
N LYS A 332 -11.26 4.52 -14.17
CA LYS A 332 -12.00 3.26 -14.35
C LYS A 332 -12.95 3.33 -15.55
N GLY A 333 -13.68 4.43 -15.69
CA GLY A 333 -14.55 4.68 -16.84
C GLY A 333 -13.78 4.78 -18.16
N ALA A 334 -12.65 5.50 -18.18
CA ALA A 334 -11.79 5.61 -19.36
C ALA A 334 -11.15 4.28 -19.77
N THR A 335 -10.79 3.43 -18.79
CA THR A 335 -10.32 2.06 -19.04
C THR A 335 -11.42 1.26 -19.74
N LEU A 336 -12.66 1.30 -19.25
CA LEU A 336 -13.78 0.61 -19.89
C LEU A 336 -14.03 1.12 -21.32
N LEU A 337 -13.91 2.43 -21.55
CA LEU A 337 -14.01 3.02 -22.90
C LEU A 337 -12.96 2.45 -23.85
N VAL A 338 -11.69 2.40 -23.43
CA VAL A 338 -10.60 1.83 -24.24
C VAL A 338 -10.87 0.37 -24.57
N HIS A 339 -11.33 -0.42 -23.59
CA HIS A 339 -11.69 -1.82 -23.84
C HIS A 339 -12.87 -1.96 -24.81
N LEU A 340 -13.92 -1.16 -24.68
CA LEU A 340 -15.05 -1.18 -25.62
C LEU A 340 -14.61 -0.80 -27.03
N ALA A 341 -13.81 0.26 -27.18
CA ALA A 341 -13.31 0.70 -28.48
C ALA A 341 -12.45 -0.36 -29.16
N LEU A 342 -11.53 -0.98 -28.41
CA LEU A 342 -10.72 -2.07 -28.93
C LEU A 342 -11.55 -3.31 -29.25
N ALA A 343 -12.59 -3.63 -28.47
CA ALA A 343 -13.46 -4.77 -28.77
C ALA A 343 -14.32 -4.53 -30.04
N VAL A 344 -14.68 -3.28 -30.33
CA VAL A 344 -15.29 -2.91 -31.62
C VAL A 344 -14.29 -3.09 -32.78
N ALA A 345 -13.05 -2.63 -32.59
CA ALA A 345 -11.96 -2.73 -33.55
C ALA A 345 -11.48 -4.18 -33.83
N SER A 346 -11.55 -5.07 -32.82
CA SER A 346 -11.05 -6.46 -32.89
C SER A 346 -11.87 -7.38 -33.82
N GLY A 347 -12.91 -6.86 -34.48
CA GLY A 347 -13.72 -7.58 -35.46
C GLY A 347 -13.04 -7.83 -36.81
N THR A 348 -11.80 -7.33 -37.00
CA THR A 348 -10.96 -7.50 -38.18
C THR A 348 -9.65 -8.19 -37.79
N GLU A 349 -9.05 -9.01 -38.67
CA GLU A 349 -7.82 -9.80 -38.37
C GLU A 349 -6.58 -8.95 -38.03
N GLN A 350 -6.69 -7.63 -38.13
CA GLN A 350 -5.82 -6.65 -37.50
C GLN A 350 -6.68 -5.45 -37.08
N ALA A 351 -7.01 -5.31 -35.78
CA ALA A 351 -7.45 -4.03 -35.24
C ALA A 351 -6.50 -2.95 -35.77
N SER A 352 -7.02 -2.03 -36.56
CA SER A 352 -6.14 -1.29 -37.46
C SER A 352 -5.25 -0.37 -36.62
N THR A 353 -3.98 -0.25 -36.99
CA THR A 353 -3.05 0.70 -36.34
C THR A 353 -3.61 2.13 -36.30
N ILE A 354 -4.57 2.44 -37.17
CA ILE A 354 -5.29 3.71 -37.27
C ILE A 354 -6.27 3.89 -36.10
N GLU A 355 -7.08 2.89 -35.75
CA GLU A 355 -8.01 2.97 -34.60
C GLU A 355 -7.26 3.10 -33.27
N GLN A 356 -6.16 2.35 -33.11
CA GLN A 356 -5.26 2.52 -31.96
C GLN A 356 -4.69 3.95 -31.91
N GLN A 357 -4.29 4.51 -33.05
CA GLN A 357 -3.80 5.89 -33.13
C GLN A 357 -4.89 6.93 -32.83
N ALA A 358 -6.14 6.66 -33.21
CA ALA A 358 -7.29 7.49 -32.85
C ALA A 358 -7.49 7.49 -31.32
N LEU A 359 -7.45 6.33 -30.67
CA LEU A 359 -7.49 6.21 -29.20
C LEU A 359 -6.36 6.99 -28.52
N LEU A 360 -5.12 6.84 -28.99
CA LEU A 360 -3.97 7.58 -28.45
C LEU A 360 -4.13 9.10 -28.57
N THR A 361 -4.81 9.57 -29.61
CA THR A 361 -5.10 11.00 -29.83
C THR A 361 -6.23 11.51 -28.94
N HIS A 362 -7.14 10.62 -28.53
CA HIS A 362 -8.30 10.96 -27.70
C HIS A 362 -8.03 10.87 -26.19
N ILE A 363 -7.22 9.92 -25.72
CA ILE A 363 -6.95 9.72 -24.28
C ILE A 363 -6.51 11.02 -23.57
N PRO A 364 -5.58 11.84 -24.11
CA PRO A 364 -5.17 13.07 -23.44
C PRO A 364 -6.26 14.15 -23.35
N LYS A 365 -7.32 14.03 -24.15
CA LYS A 365 -8.44 14.98 -24.21
C LYS A 365 -9.59 14.60 -23.27
N LEU A 366 -9.54 13.41 -22.65
CA LEU A 366 -10.58 12.97 -21.73
C LEU A 366 -10.58 13.85 -20.47
N PRO A 367 -11.73 14.46 -20.11
CA PRO A 367 -11.80 15.34 -18.96
C PRO A 367 -11.58 14.57 -17.66
N GLY A 368 -10.85 15.16 -16.72
CA GLY A 368 -10.70 14.62 -15.37
C GLY A 368 -9.64 13.53 -15.18
N LEU A 369 -8.89 13.14 -16.21
CA LEU A 369 -7.71 12.27 -16.06
C LEU A 369 -6.46 13.09 -15.77
N GLY A 370 -5.76 12.77 -14.68
CA GLY A 370 -4.44 13.33 -14.37
C GLY A 370 -3.32 12.75 -15.26
N PRO A 371 -2.16 13.43 -15.39
CA PRO A 371 -1.05 12.97 -16.23
C PRO A 371 -0.59 11.52 -15.98
N THR A 372 -0.56 11.06 -14.73
CA THR A 372 -0.20 9.66 -14.41
C THR A 372 -1.25 8.67 -14.88
N GLU A 373 -2.53 8.97 -14.67
CA GLU A 373 -3.64 8.12 -15.12
C GLU A 373 -3.72 8.06 -16.65
N GLN A 374 -3.44 9.17 -17.34
CA GLN A 374 -3.30 9.21 -18.80
C GLN A 374 -2.14 8.33 -19.28
N ALA A 375 -0.96 8.46 -18.66
CA ALA A 375 0.21 7.65 -19.02
C ALA A 375 -0.04 6.15 -18.80
N LYS A 376 -0.68 5.80 -17.68
CA LYS A 376 -1.08 4.42 -17.37
C LYS A 376 -2.09 3.90 -18.39
N LEU A 377 -3.11 4.68 -18.75
CA LEU A 377 -4.12 4.26 -19.73
C LEU A 377 -3.53 4.03 -21.12
N ILE A 378 -2.60 4.89 -21.54
CA ILE A 378 -1.83 4.71 -22.78
C ILE A 378 -0.99 3.42 -22.71
N ALA A 379 -0.29 3.18 -21.59
CA ALA A 379 0.48 1.96 -21.42
C ALA A 379 -0.41 0.71 -21.44
N HIS A 380 -1.60 0.79 -20.84
CA HIS A 380 -2.59 -0.26 -20.86
C HIS A 380 -3.12 -0.53 -22.27
N LEU A 381 -3.37 0.51 -23.08
CA LEU A 381 -3.72 0.35 -24.49
C LEU A 381 -2.65 -0.43 -25.27
N TYR A 382 -1.36 -0.11 -25.08
CA TYR A 382 -0.28 -0.87 -25.73
C TYR A 382 -0.11 -2.30 -25.21
N TYR A 383 -0.51 -2.56 -23.97
CA TYR A 383 -0.50 -3.91 -23.40
C TYR A 383 -1.66 -4.77 -23.95
N LEU A 384 -2.83 -4.17 -24.17
CA LEU A 384 -4.00 -4.86 -24.71
C LEU A 384 -3.76 -5.23 -26.18
N GLN A 385 -3.58 -6.52 -26.45
CA GLN A 385 -3.43 -7.02 -27.84
C GLN A 385 -4.80 -7.23 -28.53
N ALA A 386 -5.85 -7.64 -27.80
CA ALA A 386 -7.27 -7.62 -28.23
C ALA A 386 -8.19 -7.93 -27.01
N PRO A 387 -9.03 -7.00 -26.52
CA PRO A 387 -9.96 -7.25 -25.41
C PRO A 387 -11.34 -7.74 -25.89
N THR A 388 -11.97 -8.65 -25.12
CA THR A 388 -13.30 -9.22 -25.39
C THR A 388 -14.41 -8.57 -24.56
N PHE A 389 -15.62 -8.44 -25.11
CA PHE A 389 -16.78 -7.82 -24.45
C PHE A 389 -17.25 -8.52 -23.16
N ASN A 390 -17.03 -9.83 -23.00
CA ASN A 390 -17.52 -10.61 -21.85
C ASN A 390 -16.97 -10.12 -20.51
N ARG A 391 -15.81 -9.44 -20.50
CA ARG A 391 -15.18 -8.85 -19.30
C ARG A 391 -15.69 -7.44 -18.93
N LEU A 392 -16.50 -6.82 -19.78
CA LEU A 392 -16.84 -5.38 -19.69
C LEU A 392 -18.22 -5.11 -19.09
N ALA A 393 -19.15 -6.07 -19.21
CA ALA A 393 -20.52 -5.92 -18.73
C ALA A 393 -20.62 -5.68 -17.21
N THR A 394 -19.70 -6.24 -16.42
CA THR A 394 -19.68 -6.10 -14.95
C THR A 394 -19.13 -4.76 -14.45
N ARG A 395 -18.61 -3.89 -15.33
CA ARG A 395 -17.91 -2.64 -14.96
C ARG A 395 -18.62 -1.36 -15.39
N LEU A 396 -19.85 -1.47 -15.89
CA LEU A 396 -20.66 -0.35 -16.41
C LEU A 396 -20.97 0.72 -15.35
N GLU A 397 -21.00 0.36 -14.07
CA GLU A 397 -21.25 1.28 -12.95
C GLU A 397 -20.19 2.39 -12.81
N PHE A 398 -18.99 2.19 -13.36
CA PHE A 398 -17.90 3.18 -13.32
C PHE A 398 -17.94 4.20 -14.46
N LEU A 399 -18.82 4.04 -15.45
CA LEU A 399 -18.99 5.04 -16.50
C LEU A 399 -19.69 6.27 -15.93
N THR A 400 -18.93 7.35 -15.83
CA THR A 400 -19.43 8.67 -15.45
C THR A 400 -19.48 9.53 -16.70
N GLY A 401 -20.68 9.96 -17.13
CA GLY A 401 -20.86 10.76 -18.34
C GLY A 401 -22.14 10.42 -19.13
N ASP A 402 -22.39 11.17 -20.20
CA ASP A 402 -23.48 10.89 -21.12
C ASP A 402 -23.15 9.64 -21.95
N LYS A 403 -23.91 8.57 -21.75
CA LYS A 403 -23.72 7.31 -22.47
C LYS A 403 -23.89 7.47 -23.97
N GLY A 404 -24.73 8.41 -24.42
CA GLY A 404 -24.90 8.73 -25.84
C GLY A 404 -23.66 9.38 -26.44
N GLU A 405 -22.95 10.23 -25.69
CA GLU A 405 -21.66 10.78 -26.14
C GLU A 405 -20.59 9.69 -26.25
N LEU A 406 -20.57 8.74 -25.32
CA LEU A 406 -19.69 7.57 -25.38
C LEU A 406 -19.98 6.69 -26.61
N GLY A 407 -21.27 6.44 -26.89
CA GLY A 407 -21.70 5.71 -28.08
C GLY A 407 -21.24 6.39 -29.38
N ARG A 408 -21.36 7.72 -29.48
CA ARG A 408 -20.87 8.49 -30.64
C ARG A 408 -19.35 8.47 -30.75
N LEU A 409 -18.63 8.51 -29.63
CA LEU A 409 -17.17 8.41 -29.61
C LEU A 409 -16.70 7.03 -30.10
N LEU A 410 -17.37 5.95 -29.71
CA LEU A 410 -17.06 4.60 -30.21
C LEU A 410 -17.25 4.50 -31.74
N ILE A 411 -18.34 5.08 -32.27
CA ILE A 411 -18.55 5.16 -33.73
C ILE A 411 -17.42 5.95 -34.40
N ALA A 412 -17.04 7.10 -33.83
CA ALA A 412 -16.00 7.95 -34.40
C ALA A 412 -14.62 7.28 -34.43
N ILE A 413 -14.30 6.46 -33.42
CA ILE A 413 -13.06 5.67 -33.37
C ILE A 413 -13.10 4.54 -34.40
N ALA A 414 -14.21 3.79 -34.47
CA ALA A 414 -14.36 2.68 -35.42
C ALA A 414 -14.39 3.15 -36.88
N ALA A 415 -14.93 4.34 -37.15
CA ALA A 415 -14.95 4.92 -38.49
C ALA A 415 -13.62 5.62 -38.89
N ALA A 416 -12.56 5.52 -38.08
CA ALA A 416 -11.32 6.26 -38.30
C ALA A 416 -10.51 5.75 -39.50
N ASP A 417 -10.63 4.47 -39.86
CA ASP A 417 -9.91 3.85 -40.97
C ASP A 417 -10.75 3.68 -42.24
N GLY A 418 -12.05 3.98 -42.19
CA GLY A 418 -12.91 3.94 -43.35
C GLY A 418 -14.38 3.66 -43.04
N PRO A 419 -15.14 3.16 -44.03
CA PRO A 419 -16.52 2.74 -43.83
C PRO A 419 -16.60 1.55 -42.87
N LEU A 420 -17.50 1.64 -41.89
CA LEU A 420 -17.71 0.58 -40.90
C LEU A 420 -18.04 -0.77 -41.53
N THR A 421 -17.35 -1.83 -41.09
CA THR A 421 -17.59 -3.20 -41.53
C THR A 421 -18.83 -3.81 -40.85
N PRO A 422 -19.47 -4.85 -41.42
CA PRO A 422 -20.56 -5.55 -40.75
C PRO A 422 -20.19 -6.14 -39.39
N SER A 423 -18.92 -6.50 -39.19
CA SER A 423 -18.39 -7.01 -37.91
C SER A 423 -18.34 -5.90 -36.85
N GLU A 424 -17.78 -4.73 -37.19
CA GLU A 424 -17.78 -3.55 -36.31
C GLU A 424 -19.19 -3.08 -35.95
N ILE A 425 -20.13 -3.09 -36.91
CA ILE A 425 -21.53 -2.70 -36.64
C ILE A 425 -22.15 -3.65 -35.61
N LYS A 426 -21.93 -4.97 -35.72
CA LYS A 426 -22.39 -5.93 -34.70
C LYS A 426 -21.75 -5.70 -33.33
N HIS A 427 -20.47 -5.34 -33.29
CA HIS A 427 -19.81 -5.00 -32.03
C HIS A 427 -20.31 -3.68 -31.45
N LEU A 428 -20.63 -2.68 -32.28
CA LEU A 428 -21.25 -1.43 -31.87
C LEU A 428 -22.67 -1.66 -31.34
N GLU A 429 -23.47 -2.54 -31.94
CA GLU A 429 -24.79 -2.95 -31.42
C GLU A 429 -24.65 -3.55 -30.01
N LYS A 430 -23.70 -4.47 -29.82
CA LYS A 430 -23.38 -5.03 -28.50
C LYS A 430 -22.94 -3.94 -27.51
N ALA A 431 -22.09 -3.01 -27.93
CA ALA A 431 -21.62 -1.90 -27.09
C ALA A 431 -22.78 -0.96 -26.70
N TYR A 432 -23.68 -0.61 -27.63
CA TYR A 432 -24.86 0.22 -27.36
C TYR A 432 -25.80 -0.47 -26.37
N LYS A 433 -26.04 -1.77 -26.54
CA LYS A 433 -26.83 -2.57 -25.60
C LYS A 433 -26.21 -2.61 -24.21
N LEU A 434 -24.89 -2.79 -24.11
CA LEU A 434 -24.17 -2.72 -22.83
C LEU A 434 -24.27 -1.35 -22.17
N LEU A 435 -24.18 -0.27 -22.95
CA LEU A 435 -24.39 1.09 -22.46
C LEU A 435 -25.86 1.33 -22.06
N GLY A 436 -26.82 0.50 -22.49
CA GLY A 436 -28.25 0.71 -22.27
C GLY A 436 -28.83 1.77 -23.20
N LEU A 437 -28.26 1.92 -24.39
CA LEU A 437 -28.76 2.75 -25.49
C LEU A 437 -29.65 1.91 -26.41
N GLU A 438 -30.59 2.55 -27.11
CA GLU A 438 -31.45 1.87 -28.08
C GLU A 438 -30.69 1.54 -29.37
N GLU A 439 -30.85 0.33 -29.91
CA GLU A 439 -30.19 -0.08 -31.17
C GLU A 439 -30.55 0.84 -32.35
N LYS A 440 -31.76 1.41 -32.36
CA LYS A 440 -32.18 2.37 -33.41
C LYS A 440 -31.35 3.66 -33.39
N SER A 441 -30.84 4.07 -32.23
CA SER A 441 -30.04 5.29 -32.13
C SER A 441 -28.66 5.12 -32.77
N LEU A 442 -28.08 3.91 -32.74
CA LEU A 442 -26.80 3.58 -33.40
C LEU A 442 -26.83 3.96 -34.89
N TYR A 443 -27.85 3.51 -35.62
CA TYR A 443 -27.97 3.79 -37.05
C TYR A 443 -28.16 5.28 -37.35
N SER A 444 -28.88 6.00 -36.48
CA SER A 444 -29.03 7.45 -36.59
C SER A 444 -27.71 8.18 -36.34
N ASP A 445 -26.94 7.74 -35.35
CA ASP A 445 -25.64 8.33 -34.99
C ASP A 445 -24.58 8.05 -36.08
N ILE A 446 -24.56 6.84 -36.68
CA ILE A 446 -23.72 6.53 -37.84
C ILE A 446 -24.06 7.45 -39.02
N HIS A 447 -25.35 7.67 -39.30
CA HIS A 447 -25.78 8.55 -40.39
C HIS A 447 -25.41 10.01 -40.14
N ASN A 448 -25.57 10.48 -38.90
CA ASN A 448 -25.18 11.84 -38.49
C ASN A 448 -23.68 12.06 -38.63
N LEU A 449 -22.85 11.06 -38.28
CA LEU A 449 -21.39 11.15 -38.42
C LEU A 449 -20.96 11.21 -39.90
N ARG A 450 -21.67 10.53 -40.79
CA ARG A 450 -21.42 10.52 -42.24
C ARG A 450 -21.90 11.78 -42.96
N THR A 451 -22.83 12.52 -42.37
CA THR A 451 -23.46 13.71 -42.96
C THR A 451 -22.96 15.02 -42.34
N ALA A 452 -22.20 14.96 -41.24
CA ALA A 452 -21.65 16.14 -40.57
C ALA A 452 -20.37 16.66 -41.28
N PRO A 453 -20.35 17.94 -41.73
CA PRO A 453 -19.12 18.65 -42.01
C PRO A 453 -18.57 19.27 -40.70
N ASN A 454 -17.32 18.99 -40.32
CA ASN A 454 -16.66 19.73 -39.21
C ASN A 454 -16.51 21.22 -39.56
N PRO A 455 -16.58 22.21 -38.61
CA PRO A 455 -15.92 22.18 -37.28
C PRO A 455 -16.76 22.79 -36.09
N PRO A 456 -16.17 23.15 -34.91
CA PRO A 456 -16.61 22.74 -33.55
C PRO A 456 -17.79 23.55 -32.91
N PRO A 457 -18.47 23.05 -31.85
CA PRO A 457 -19.53 23.81 -31.19
C PRO A 457 -18.96 24.87 -30.23
N LYS A 458 -19.31 26.14 -30.47
CA LYS A 458 -19.27 27.20 -29.44
C LYS A 458 -20.47 27.05 -28.49
N PRO A 459 -20.32 27.35 -27.19
CA PRO A 459 -21.43 27.29 -26.25
C PRO A 459 -22.39 28.45 -26.52
N THR A 460 -23.62 28.16 -26.94
CA THR A 460 -24.70 29.16 -27.04
C THR A 460 -25.55 29.12 -25.78
N THR A 461 -25.31 30.11 -24.93
CA THR A 461 -26.21 30.56 -23.87
C THR A 461 -27.53 30.99 -24.52
N LYS A 462 -28.64 30.35 -24.16
CA LYS A 462 -29.98 30.82 -24.55
C LYS A 462 -30.38 32.02 -23.67
N PRO A 463 -30.76 33.17 -24.25
CA PRO A 463 -31.36 34.26 -23.50
C PRO A 463 -32.83 33.94 -23.18
N ASN A 464 -33.16 34.16 -21.92
CA ASN A 464 -34.47 34.09 -21.32
C ASN A 464 -35.43 35.11 -21.95
N GLN A 465 -36.51 34.68 -22.59
CA GLN A 465 -37.63 35.56 -22.93
C GLN A 465 -38.68 35.49 -21.82
N GLN A 466 -38.76 36.62 -21.11
CA GLN A 466 -39.82 36.99 -20.19
C GLN A 466 -41.16 37.05 -20.92
N THR A 467 -42.20 36.46 -20.34
CA THR A 467 -43.55 37.01 -20.41
C THR A 467 -44.11 37.15 -19.00
N ARG A 468 -44.54 38.38 -18.72
CA ARG A 468 -45.20 38.83 -17.49
C ARG A 468 -46.69 38.56 -17.57
N HIS A 469 -47.30 38.33 -16.40
CA HIS A 469 -48.64 38.69 -15.90
C HIS A 469 -49.13 37.55 -14.98
N GLY A 470 -49.60 37.73 -13.75
CA GLY A 470 -49.85 38.88 -12.89
C GLY A 470 -50.33 38.38 -11.51
N HIS A 471 -50.09 39.21 -10.48
CA HIS A 471 -50.69 39.33 -9.12
C HIS A 471 -51.89 38.41 -8.74
N ARG A 472 -52.09 37.90 -7.50
CA ARG A 472 -51.93 38.44 -6.12
C ARG A 472 -52.20 37.30 -5.06
N PRO A 473 -52.26 37.51 -3.71
CA PRO A 473 -51.58 36.65 -2.72
C PRO A 473 -52.48 35.99 -1.64
N GLY A 474 -51.87 35.13 -0.81
CA GLY A 474 -52.44 34.54 0.42
C GLY A 474 -52.41 33.01 0.38
N GLN A 475 -52.18 32.24 1.44
CA GLN A 475 -52.12 32.44 2.89
C GLN A 475 -51.37 31.25 3.51
N ASN A 476 -50.82 31.45 4.70
CA ASN A 476 -50.28 30.43 5.60
C ASN A 476 -51.22 29.23 5.82
N ARG A 477 -50.65 28.01 5.87
CA ARG A 477 -51.16 26.96 6.75
C ARG A 477 -50.05 25.98 7.18
N ARG A 478 -49.65 26.10 8.45
CA ARG A 478 -49.04 25.06 9.30
C ARG A 478 -50.12 24.04 9.68
N ILE A 479 -49.82 22.75 9.62
CA ILE A 479 -50.34 21.66 10.48
C ILE A 479 -49.23 20.59 10.54
N GLN A 480 -48.36 20.55 11.56
CA GLN A 480 -48.41 19.69 12.77
C GLN A 480 -48.83 18.23 12.53
N GLY A 481 -47.96 17.28 12.90
CA GLY A 481 -48.24 15.85 12.81
C GLY A 481 -47.27 14.99 13.62
N ASN A 482 -47.37 15.14 14.95
CA ASN A 482 -47.16 14.18 16.04
C ASN A 482 -46.05 13.11 16.06
N LEU A 483 -45.48 13.04 17.27
CA LEU A 483 -44.49 12.11 17.79
C LEU A 483 -45.07 10.73 18.21
N HIS A 484 -44.19 9.72 18.10
CA HIS A 484 -43.93 8.61 19.06
C HIS A 484 -44.61 7.21 18.90
N PRO A 485 -43.93 6.13 19.39
CA PRO A 485 -43.49 4.96 18.60
C PRO A 485 -44.19 3.63 18.99
N PRO A 486 -43.71 2.45 18.52
CA PRO A 486 -43.18 1.49 19.52
C PRO A 486 -42.04 0.53 19.09
N ARG A 487 -41.21 0.25 20.10
CA ARG A 487 -40.68 -1.05 20.61
C ARG A 487 -39.83 -1.99 19.73
N ARG A 488 -38.55 -2.01 20.15
CA ARG A 488 -37.60 -3.13 20.26
C ARG A 488 -38.25 -4.50 20.55
N HIS A 489 -37.85 -5.51 19.76
CA HIS A 489 -37.73 -6.89 20.22
C HIS A 489 -36.28 -7.34 20.10
N LEU A 490 -35.73 -7.76 21.24
CA LEU A 490 -34.44 -8.42 21.39
C LEU A 490 -34.47 -9.75 20.65
N HIS A 491 -33.48 -10.00 19.78
CA HIS A 491 -33.01 -11.36 19.52
C HIS A 491 -31.60 -11.56 20.06
N ARG A 492 -31.57 -12.62 20.87
CA ARG A 492 -30.58 -13.08 21.82
C ARG A 492 -29.41 -13.67 21.04
N ARG A 493 -28.22 -13.12 21.23
CA ARG A 493 -26.95 -13.71 20.79
C ARG A 493 -26.71 -15.00 21.57
N SER A 494 -26.49 -16.10 20.85
CA SER A 494 -25.80 -17.29 21.35
C SER A 494 -24.43 -17.41 20.67
N PRO A 495 -23.45 -18.04 21.32
CA PRO A 495 -22.03 -17.74 21.13
C PRO A 495 -21.41 -18.46 19.94
N ALA A 496 -20.50 -17.77 19.27
CA ALA A 496 -19.69 -18.30 18.18
C ALA A 496 -18.71 -19.37 18.72
N HIS A 497 -18.85 -20.60 18.21
CA HIS A 497 -17.80 -21.62 18.26
C HIS A 497 -16.69 -21.26 17.26
N PRO A 498 -15.40 -21.47 17.61
CA PRO A 498 -14.28 -21.24 16.70
C PRO A 498 -14.28 -22.31 15.58
N PRO A 499 -13.91 -21.97 14.33
CA PRO A 499 -13.80 -22.97 13.27
C PRO A 499 -12.66 -23.96 13.57
N PRO A 500 -12.87 -25.27 13.34
CA PRO A 500 -11.85 -26.29 13.60
C PRO A 500 -10.69 -26.20 12.59
N ARG A 501 -9.47 -26.32 13.12
CA ARG A 501 -8.24 -26.56 12.35
C ARG A 501 -8.42 -27.79 11.44
N LEU A 502 -8.33 -27.59 10.14
CA LEU A 502 -8.24 -28.68 9.17
C LEU A 502 -6.87 -29.37 9.33
N LYS A 503 -6.94 -30.65 9.70
CA LYS A 503 -5.82 -31.58 9.70
C LYS A 503 -5.48 -31.97 8.26
N ALA A 504 -4.18 -32.08 7.98
CA ALA A 504 -3.64 -32.66 6.76
C ALA A 504 -4.22 -34.06 6.50
N LYS A 505 -4.59 -34.37 5.25
CA LYS A 505 -4.85 -35.74 4.79
C LYS A 505 -4.21 -36.03 3.44
N ALA A 506 -3.36 -37.06 3.49
CA ALA A 506 -3.09 -38.16 2.57
C ALA A 506 -3.21 -37.95 1.04
N LYS A 507 -2.11 -38.29 0.37
CA LYS A 507 -1.99 -38.46 -1.09
C LYS A 507 -2.83 -39.67 -1.57
N THR A 508 -3.76 -39.42 -2.47
CA THR A 508 -4.28 -40.41 -3.40
C THR A 508 -3.90 -39.93 -4.80
N THR A 509 -3.15 -40.73 -5.54
CA THR A 509 -2.66 -40.43 -6.90
C THR A 509 -3.78 -40.59 -7.92
N ALA A 510 -4.77 -39.69 -7.88
CA ALA A 510 -5.71 -39.49 -8.98
C ALA A 510 -5.16 -38.39 -9.89
N LYS A 511 -5.25 -38.58 -11.20
CA LYS A 511 -4.87 -37.55 -12.18
C LYS A 511 -5.80 -36.34 -11.96
N THR A 512 -5.20 -35.19 -11.66
CA THR A 512 -5.91 -33.92 -11.43
C THR A 512 -5.71 -33.04 -12.66
N TYR A 513 -6.72 -32.26 -12.99
CA TYR A 513 -6.77 -31.38 -14.15
C TYR A 513 -6.97 -29.95 -13.66
N ALA A 514 -6.28 -28.97 -14.25
CA ALA A 514 -6.50 -27.53 -13.99
C ALA A 514 -6.67 -27.15 -12.49
N ASN A 515 -5.83 -27.70 -11.61
CA ASN A 515 -5.89 -27.50 -10.14
C ASN A 515 -7.19 -27.95 -9.43
N LEU A 516 -8.08 -28.68 -10.12
CA LEU A 516 -9.27 -29.27 -9.52
C LEU A 516 -8.91 -30.43 -8.59
N ASP A 517 -9.67 -30.59 -7.50
CA ASP A 517 -9.52 -31.77 -6.65
C ASP A 517 -9.98 -33.06 -7.39
N PRO A 518 -9.61 -34.25 -6.88
CA PRO A 518 -9.88 -35.52 -7.55
C PRO A 518 -11.35 -35.77 -7.91
N LYS A 519 -12.31 -35.24 -7.15
CA LYS A 519 -13.75 -35.45 -7.42
C LYS A 519 -14.21 -34.58 -8.58
N HIS A 520 -13.82 -33.31 -8.59
CA HIS A 520 -14.14 -32.39 -9.69
C HIS A 520 -13.41 -32.79 -10.98
N SER A 521 -12.17 -33.28 -10.88
CA SER A 521 -11.42 -33.85 -12.02
C SER A 521 -12.12 -35.07 -12.63
N ALA A 522 -12.76 -35.91 -11.81
CA ALA A 522 -13.52 -37.07 -12.29
C ALA A 522 -14.83 -36.67 -12.98
N LEU A 523 -15.51 -35.63 -12.46
CA LEU A 523 -16.71 -35.08 -13.08
C LEU A 523 -16.40 -34.40 -14.42
N LEU A 524 -15.35 -33.58 -14.48
CA LEU A 524 -14.87 -32.92 -15.71
C LEU A 524 -14.57 -33.94 -16.82
N LYS A 525 -13.88 -35.02 -16.49
CA LYS A 525 -13.59 -36.11 -17.45
C LYS A 525 -14.85 -36.81 -17.96
N HIS A 526 -15.91 -36.84 -17.16
CA HIS A 526 -17.17 -37.43 -17.61
C HIS A 526 -17.93 -36.48 -18.53
N LEU A 527 -17.94 -35.18 -18.19
CA LEU A 527 -18.51 -34.13 -19.03
C LEU A 527 -17.88 -34.13 -20.43
N SER A 528 -16.57 -34.36 -20.55
CA SER A 528 -15.85 -34.39 -21.83
C SER A 528 -16.26 -35.51 -22.81
N GLN A 529 -17.22 -36.37 -22.45
CA GLN A 529 -17.64 -37.52 -23.28
C GLN A 529 -18.77 -37.18 -24.26
N ALA A 530 -19.46 -36.05 -24.07
CA ALA A 530 -20.53 -35.58 -24.94
C ALA A 530 -20.49 -34.04 -25.02
N ASP A 531 -21.16 -33.47 -26.01
CA ASP A 531 -21.16 -32.00 -26.23
C ASP A 531 -22.27 -31.30 -25.47
N GLN A 532 -23.23 -32.08 -24.99
CA GLN A 532 -24.43 -31.61 -24.33
C GLN A 532 -24.90 -32.66 -23.34
N TRP A 533 -25.35 -32.22 -22.17
CA TRP A 533 -25.88 -33.07 -21.11
C TRP A 533 -27.18 -32.51 -20.56
N ASP A 534 -28.17 -33.37 -20.36
CA ASP A 534 -29.33 -33.01 -19.55
C ASP A 534 -28.98 -33.03 -18.07
N ARG A 535 -29.48 -32.04 -17.33
CA ARG A 535 -29.22 -31.89 -15.91
C ARG A 535 -29.68 -33.09 -15.08
N SER A 536 -30.75 -33.77 -15.50
CA SER A 536 -31.26 -34.99 -14.85
C SER A 536 -30.25 -36.13 -14.86
N ASP A 537 -29.40 -36.18 -15.89
CA ASP A 537 -28.45 -37.27 -16.10
C ASP A 537 -27.17 -37.04 -15.28
N LEU A 538 -26.78 -35.78 -15.08
CA LEU A 538 -25.59 -35.40 -14.29
C LEU A 538 -25.80 -35.48 -12.78
N LEU A 539 -27.03 -35.31 -12.29
CA LEU A 539 -27.37 -35.39 -10.86
C LEU A 539 -26.89 -36.69 -10.18
N PRO A 540 -27.23 -37.91 -10.68
CA PRO A 540 -26.77 -39.16 -10.05
C PRO A 540 -25.25 -39.35 -10.11
N ILE A 541 -24.57 -38.74 -11.09
CA ILE A 541 -23.12 -38.81 -11.24
C ILE A 541 -22.43 -37.92 -10.20
N ALA A 542 -22.91 -36.68 -10.03
CA ALA A 542 -22.43 -35.76 -9.00
C ALA A 542 -22.65 -36.33 -7.59
N GLU A 543 -23.83 -36.92 -7.33
CA GLU A 543 -24.15 -37.54 -6.04
C GLU A 543 -23.21 -38.72 -5.72
N ARG A 544 -22.91 -39.59 -6.70
CA ARG A 544 -21.95 -40.70 -6.56
C ARG A 544 -20.53 -40.22 -6.24
N LEU A 545 -20.14 -39.04 -6.73
CA LEU A 545 -18.85 -38.40 -6.41
C LEU A 545 -18.89 -37.62 -5.07
N GLY A 546 -20.06 -37.54 -4.44
CA GLY A 546 -20.30 -36.78 -3.21
C GLY A 546 -20.13 -35.27 -3.43
N LEU A 547 -20.66 -34.78 -4.55
CA LEU A 547 -20.67 -33.37 -4.95
C LEU A 547 -22.11 -32.88 -5.11
N LEU A 548 -22.35 -31.61 -4.79
CA LEU A 548 -23.60 -30.93 -5.16
C LEU A 548 -23.45 -30.43 -6.60
N LEU A 549 -24.37 -30.81 -7.49
CA LEU A 549 -24.21 -30.58 -8.94
C LEU A 549 -23.92 -29.12 -9.28
N ASP A 550 -24.74 -28.16 -8.81
CA ASP A 550 -24.54 -26.74 -9.12
C ASP A 550 -23.18 -26.23 -8.65
N GLY A 551 -22.81 -26.51 -7.41
CA GLY A 551 -21.51 -26.10 -6.88
C GLY A 551 -20.35 -26.76 -7.63
N ALA A 552 -20.53 -27.99 -8.13
CA ALA A 552 -19.51 -28.68 -8.90
C ALA A 552 -19.33 -28.11 -10.32
N LEU A 553 -20.44 -27.74 -10.99
CA LEU A 553 -20.41 -27.09 -12.29
C LEU A 553 -19.80 -25.68 -12.16
N GLU A 554 -20.13 -24.94 -11.10
CA GLU A 554 -19.52 -23.64 -10.79
C GLU A 554 -18.02 -23.75 -10.56
N VAL A 555 -17.55 -24.72 -9.76
CA VAL A 555 -16.12 -24.92 -9.50
C VAL A 555 -15.36 -25.34 -10.75
N ILE A 556 -15.98 -26.15 -11.63
CA ILE A 556 -15.39 -26.52 -12.92
C ILE A 556 -15.29 -25.30 -13.84
N ASN A 557 -16.34 -24.47 -13.90
CA ASN A 557 -16.30 -23.22 -14.65
C ASN A 557 -15.29 -22.24 -14.06
N GLU A 558 -15.16 -22.14 -12.74
CA GLU A 558 -14.15 -21.30 -12.08
C GLU A 558 -12.73 -21.75 -12.45
N ALA A 559 -12.46 -23.06 -12.50
CA ALA A 559 -11.19 -23.59 -12.99
C ALA A 559 -10.97 -23.34 -14.50
N ALA A 560 -12.04 -23.40 -15.30
CA ALA A 560 -12.02 -23.01 -16.71
C ALA A 560 -11.68 -21.53 -16.87
N PHE A 561 -12.28 -20.66 -16.06
CA PHE A 561 -12.00 -19.24 -16.02
C PHE A 561 -10.56 -18.95 -15.59
N ASP A 562 -10.04 -19.65 -14.58
CA ASP A 562 -8.67 -19.45 -14.10
C ASP A 562 -7.60 -19.84 -15.14
N LEU A 563 -7.90 -20.81 -16.02
CA LEU A 563 -6.95 -21.34 -16.99
C LEU A 563 -7.10 -20.72 -18.39
N CYS A 564 -8.33 -20.58 -18.85
CA CYS A 564 -8.70 -20.28 -20.24
C CYS A 564 -9.50 -18.98 -20.35
N ASP A 565 -9.83 -18.33 -19.23
CA ASP A 565 -10.65 -17.11 -19.16
C ASP A 565 -12.08 -17.24 -19.73
N GLU A 566 -12.54 -18.47 -19.97
CA GLU A 566 -13.85 -18.81 -20.52
C GLU A 566 -14.49 -19.95 -19.70
N PRO A 567 -15.82 -19.98 -19.52
CA PRO A 567 -16.49 -21.12 -18.90
C PRO A 567 -16.43 -22.31 -19.85
N VAL A 568 -16.30 -23.52 -19.29
CA VAL A 568 -16.38 -24.75 -20.09
C VAL A 568 -17.81 -25.25 -20.26
N LEU A 569 -18.72 -24.84 -19.36
CA LEU A 569 -20.12 -25.27 -19.31
C LEU A 569 -21.06 -24.07 -19.37
N GLU A 570 -22.04 -24.10 -20.26
CA GLU A 570 -23.10 -23.07 -20.39
C GLU A 570 -24.50 -23.69 -20.40
N GLY A 571 -25.49 -22.96 -19.88
CA GLY A 571 -26.89 -23.42 -19.81
C GLY A 571 -27.32 -23.91 -18.42
N HIS A 572 -28.64 -24.02 -18.21
CA HIS A 572 -29.24 -24.28 -16.89
C HIS A 572 -29.86 -25.68 -16.80
N ASP A 573 -30.78 -26.02 -17.71
CA ASP A 573 -31.47 -27.33 -17.74
C ASP A 573 -30.80 -28.31 -18.73
N SER A 574 -30.30 -27.77 -19.83
CA SER A 574 -29.40 -28.43 -20.78
C SER A 574 -28.06 -27.73 -20.70
N ILE A 575 -26.99 -28.49 -20.44
CA ILE A 575 -25.63 -27.99 -20.26
C ILE A 575 -24.84 -28.28 -21.54
N GLU A 576 -24.46 -27.22 -22.24
CA GLU A 576 -23.60 -27.23 -23.43
C GLU A 576 -22.13 -27.14 -23.01
N ILE A 577 -21.27 -27.86 -23.73
CA ILE A 577 -19.84 -27.96 -23.42
C ILE A 577 -19.00 -27.31 -24.53
N ASP A 578 -18.18 -26.33 -24.15
CA ASP A 578 -17.17 -25.78 -25.05
C ASP A 578 -15.99 -26.76 -25.18
N ARG A 579 -15.86 -27.38 -26.36
CA ARG A 579 -14.81 -28.36 -26.64
C ARG A 579 -13.41 -27.76 -26.58
N THR A 580 -13.24 -26.51 -27.01
CA THR A 580 -11.93 -25.86 -27.04
C THR A 580 -11.43 -25.60 -25.62
N VAL A 581 -12.31 -25.15 -24.73
CA VAL A 581 -11.99 -24.96 -23.31
C VAL A 581 -11.82 -26.31 -22.60
N MET A 582 -12.65 -27.31 -22.93
CA MET A 582 -12.55 -28.67 -22.37
C MET A 582 -11.22 -29.35 -22.70
N GLU A 583 -10.72 -29.21 -23.93
CA GLU A 583 -9.42 -29.74 -24.33
C GLU A 583 -8.26 -29.08 -23.56
N GLN A 584 -8.33 -27.77 -23.32
CA GLN A 584 -7.32 -27.03 -22.55
C GLN A 584 -7.32 -27.40 -21.07
N LEU A 585 -8.49 -27.67 -20.50
CA LEU A 585 -8.62 -28.14 -19.12
C LEU A 585 -8.07 -29.55 -18.91
N LEU A 586 -8.17 -30.41 -19.92
CA LEU A 586 -7.73 -31.82 -19.86
C LEU A 586 -6.27 -32.03 -20.30
N ALA A 587 -5.62 -31.00 -20.85
CA ALA A 587 -4.20 -30.97 -21.19
C ALA A 587 -3.32 -31.02 -19.93
#